data_AF-A0A9E4AYV4-F1
#
_entry.id   AF-A0A9E4AYV4-F1
#
_cell.length_a   1.000
_cell.length_b   1.000
_cell.length_c   1.000
_cell.angle_alpha   90.00
_cell.angle_beta   90.00
_cell.angle_gamma   90.00
#
_symmetry.space_group_name_H-M   'P 1'
#
loop_
_entity.id
_entity.type
_entity.pdbx_description
1 polymer ?
#
loop_
_entity_poly.entity_id
_entity_poly.type
_entity_poly.pdbx_seq_one_letter_code
_entity_poly.pdbx_strand_id
1 'polypeptide(L)'
;MKRFESIINFLTEVPRKFQKHLGECHTRIRPPDLFLPTDAEPVEYLRFNRRSREDILGVRLDYQFTPRLNIIGGFQYRKFSNRDKNFKNYLQNFSDDTDVPNLYRPDLRTRILGVQAINRGKWLGFYIVILAGYRRTTHLFERTTSTTTFVRAMMGF
;
A
#
# COMPACT_ATOMS: atom_id res chain seq x y z
N MET A 1 1.19 -5.49 -30.44
CA MET A 1 2.32 -6.01 -29.63
C MET A 1 3.69 -5.54 -30.11
N LYS A 2 3.91 -5.30 -31.42
CA LYS A 2 5.20 -4.81 -31.98
C LYS A 2 5.57 -3.34 -31.70
N ARG A 3 4.63 -2.51 -31.21
CA ARG A 3 4.87 -1.08 -30.95
C ARG A 3 5.44 -0.79 -29.55
N PHE A 4 5.44 -1.78 -28.66
CA PHE A 4 5.88 -1.65 -27.26
C PHE A 4 7.37 -1.97 -27.10
N GLU A 5 7.88 -2.97 -27.83
CA GLU A 5 9.33 -3.23 -27.94
C GLU A 5 10.05 -2.05 -28.61
N SER A 6 9.36 -1.34 -29.52
CA SER A 6 9.90 -0.14 -30.16
C SER A 6 10.15 1.01 -29.19
N ILE A 7 9.35 1.20 -28.14
CA ILE A 7 9.54 2.31 -27.19
C ILE A 7 10.68 1.98 -26.22
N ILE A 8 10.77 0.72 -25.76
CA ILE A 8 11.88 0.25 -24.93
C ILE A 8 13.20 0.28 -25.71
N ASN A 9 13.20 -0.09 -27.00
CA ASN A 9 14.39 -0.01 -27.86
C ASN A 9 14.75 1.44 -28.24
N PHE A 10 13.77 2.34 -28.37
CA PHE A 10 14.00 3.76 -28.64
C PHE A 10 14.68 4.47 -27.46
N LEU A 11 14.43 4.02 -26.23
CA LEU A 11 15.12 4.47 -25.03
C LEU A 11 16.53 3.86 -24.87
N THR A 12 16.99 3.02 -25.80
CA THR A 12 18.34 2.41 -25.75
C THR A 12 19.25 2.82 -26.91
N GLU A 13 18.76 3.51 -27.94
CA GLU A 13 19.56 3.94 -29.09
C GLU A 13 19.28 5.40 -29.47
N VAL A 14 20.12 6.33 -29.00
CA VAL A 14 20.21 7.69 -29.59
C VAL A 14 21.65 8.01 -30.03
N PRO A 15 21.87 8.62 -31.21
CA PRO A 15 23.17 8.68 -31.88
C PRO A 15 24.08 9.79 -31.35
N ARG A 16 25.41 9.53 -31.39
CA ARG A 16 26.54 10.36 -30.90
C ARG A 16 26.70 11.80 -31.45
N LYS A 17 25.67 12.46 -31.99
CA LYS A 17 25.85 13.75 -32.71
C LYS A 17 25.38 15.03 -32.00
N PHE A 18 24.89 14.97 -30.77
CA PHE A 18 24.50 16.17 -30.00
C PHE A 18 25.32 16.38 -28.72
N GLN A 19 26.64 16.23 -28.82
CA GLN A 19 27.60 16.56 -27.75
C GLN A 19 28.37 17.83 -28.12
N LYS A 20 27.75 19.01 -27.98
CA LYS A 20 28.46 20.30 -27.88
C LYS A 20 27.49 21.37 -27.40
N HIS A 21 27.86 22.05 -26.31
CA HIS A 21 27.14 23.07 -25.55
C HIS A 21 26.20 22.55 -24.47
N LEU A 22 26.75 22.30 -23.28
CA LEU A 22 26.35 23.02 -22.06
C LEU A 22 27.40 22.73 -20.96
N GLY A 23 27.82 23.81 -20.31
CA GLY A 23 28.91 23.83 -19.35
C GLY A 23 28.61 23.06 -18.05
N GLU A 24 29.69 22.49 -17.54
CA GLU A 24 30.03 22.13 -16.16
C GLU A 24 28.93 22.32 -15.09
N CYS A 25 28.36 21.19 -14.67
CA CYS A 25 27.83 21.00 -13.33
C CYS A 25 28.29 19.61 -12.86
N HIS A 26 29.15 19.57 -11.84
CA HIS A 26 29.63 18.33 -11.25
C HIS A 26 28.49 17.62 -10.51
N THR A 27 27.71 16.79 -11.21
CA THR A 27 26.84 15.78 -10.61
C THR A 27 27.01 14.46 -11.34
N ARG A 28 27.08 13.38 -10.58
CA ARG A 28 27.36 12.00 -11.03
C ARG A 28 26.51 11.67 -12.27
N ILE A 29 27.19 11.43 -13.40
CA ILE A 29 26.59 11.12 -14.68
C ILE A 29 25.79 9.83 -14.55
N ARG A 30 24.46 9.96 -14.52
CA ARG A 30 23.49 8.86 -14.67
C ARG A 30 23.35 8.58 -16.17
N PRO A 31 23.11 7.34 -16.63
CA PRO A 31 22.90 7.09 -18.05
C PRO A 31 21.77 8.00 -18.58
N PRO A 32 21.96 8.67 -19.73
CA PRO A 32 21.10 9.77 -20.19
C PRO A 32 19.66 9.37 -20.56
N ASP A 33 19.35 8.07 -20.61
CA ASP A 33 18.08 7.57 -21.17
C ASP A 33 17.14 6.91 -20.13
N LEU A 34 17.47 7.00 -18.83
CA LEU A 34 16.63 6.42 -17.77
C LEU A 34 15.82 7.51 -17.07
N PHE A 35 14.52 7.56 -17.38
CA PHE A 35 13.53 8.30 -16.60
C PHE A 35 13.65 7.97 -15.11
N LEU A 36 13.39 8.94 -14.25
CA LEU A 36 13.20 8.70 -12.82
C LEU A 36 11.92 7.91 -12.59
N PRO A 37 11.85 7.06 -11.55
CA PRO A 37 10.63 6.33 -11.23
C PRO A 37 9.41 7.24 -11.04
N THR A 38 9.62 8.50 -10.61
CA THR A 38 8.58 9.51 -10.39
C THR A 38 8.19 10.33 -11.62
N ASP A 39 8.86 10.12 -12.77
CA ASP A 39 8.53 10.83 -14.01
C ASP A 39 7.16 10.40 -14.56
N ALA A 40 6.60 11.23 -15.45
CA ALA A 40 5.26 11.03 -16.01
C ALA A 40 5.10 9.67 -16.70
N GLU A 41 6.12 9.18 -17.40
CA GLU A 41 6.07 7.92 -18.15
C GLU A 41 5.95 6.67 -17.25
N PRO A 42 6.84 6.44 -16.26
CA PRO A 42 6.66 5.40 -15.25
C PRO A 42 5.32 5.47 -14.50
N VAL A 43 4.85 6.67 -14.18
CA VAL A 43 3.58 6.89 -13.48
C VAL A 43 2.39 6.47 -14.36
N GLU A 44 2.38 6.83 -15.63
CA GLU A 44 1.35 6.40 -16.58
C GLU A 44 1.37 4.89 -16.78
N TYR A 45 2.55 4.27 -16.90
CA TYR A 45 2.67 2.82 -16.96
C TYR A 45 2.02 2.15 -15.73
N LEU A 46 2.29 2.65 -14.52
CA LEU A 46 1.69 2.12 -13.29
C LEU A 46 0.17 2.33 -13.23
N ARG A 47 -0.38 3.41 -13.80
CA ARG A 47 -1.84 3.63 -13.90
C ARG A 47 -2.53 2.56 -14.73
N PHE A 48 -1.91 2.13 -15.83
CA PHE A 48 -2.47 1.09 -16.71
C PHE A 48 -2.19 -0.33 -16.22
N ASN A 49 -1.23 -0.49 -15.33
CA ASN A 49 -0.85 -1.80 -14.81
C ASN A 49 -1.84 -2.33 -13.76
N ARG A 50 -2.66 -3.31 -14.16
CA ARG A 50 -3.62 -4.00 -13.29
C ARG A 50 -3.13 -5.36 -12.76
N ARG A 51 -1.83 -5.64 -12.81
CA ARG A 51 -1.29 -6.99 -12.49
C ARG A 51 -1.15 -7.28 -11.00
N SER A 52 -1.22 -6.27 -10.14
CA SER A 52 -1.18 -6.46 -8.69
C SER A 52 -2.46 -7.11 -8.18
N ARG A 53 -2.34 -7.97 -7.17
CA ARG A 53 -3.48 -8.61 -6.50
C ARG A 53 -3.34 -8.51 -5.00
N GLU A 54 -4.48 -8.30 -4.35
CA GLU A 54 -4.59 -8.40 -2.90
C GLU A 54 -5.41 -9.65 -2.55
N ASP A 55 -4.77 -10.60 -1.87
CA ASP A 55 -5.41 -11.78 -1.31
C ASP A 55 -5.71 -11.50 0.17
N ILE A 56 -6.99 -11.60 0.54
CA ILE A 56 -7.46 -11.38 1.91
C ILE A 56 -8.06 -12.68 2.44
N LEU A 57 -7.46 -13.22 3.49
CA LEU A 57 -7.99 -14.35 4.26
C LEU A 57 -8.39 -13.82 5.64
N GLY A 58 -9.57 -14.19 6.14
CA GLY A 58 -9.96 -13.77 7.48
C GLY A 58 -10.98 -14.71 8.10
N VAL A 59 -10.95 -14.76 9.43
CA VAL A 59 -11.96 -15.42 10.26
C VAL A 59 -12.51 -14.37 11.20
N ARG A 60 -13.84 -14.32 11.30
CA ARG A 60 -14.57 -13.45 12.20
C ARG A 60 -15.45 -14.29 13.11
N LEU A 61 -15.39 -13.99 14.40
CA LEU A 61 -16.22 -14.60 15.43
C LEU A 61 -17.10 -13.50 16.02
N ASP A 62 -18.40 -13.60 15.78
CA ASP A 62 -19.40 -12.72 16.37
C ASP A 62 -20.14 -13.50 17.46
N TYR A 63 -20.08 -13.02 18.69
CA TYR A 63 -20.80 -13.62 19.81
C TYR A 63 -21.68 -12.59 20.50
N GLN A 64 -22.96 -12.92 20.61
CA GLN A 64 -23.97 -12.11 21.27
C GLN A 64 -24.17 -12.62 22.70
N PHE A 65 -23.62 -11.93 23.69
CA PHE A 65 -23.76 -12.28 25.10
C PHE A 65 -25.17 -11.96 25.61
N THR A 66 -25.70 -10.80 25.22
CA THR A 66 -27.07 -10.38 25.52
C THR A 66 -27.60 -9.55 24.35
N PRO A 67 -28.91 -9.26 24.26
CA PRO A 67 -29.44 -8.34 23.26
C PRO A 67 -28.75 -6.95 23.23
N ARG A 68 -28.07 -6.61 24.31
CA ARG A 68 -27.40 -5.33 24.54
C ARG A 68 -25.88 -5.41 24.44
N LEU A 69 -25.28 -6.60 24.49
CA LEU A 69 -23.83 -6.79 24.50
C LEU A 69 -23.38 -7.79 23.43
N ASN A 70 -22.62 -7.28 22.46
CA ASN A 70 -22.01 -8.08 21.41
C ASN A 70 -20.49 -7.97 21.50
N ILE A 71 -19.79 -9.09 21.36
CA ILE A 71 -18.34 -9.12 21.20
C ILE A 71 -18.02 -9.66 19.82
N ILE A 72 -17.16 -8.95 19.11
CA ILE A 72 -16.70 -9.24 17.76
C ILE A 72 -15.20 -9.47 17.86
N GLY A 73 -14.76 -10.69 17.63
CA GLY A 73 -13.37 -11.05 17.47
C GLY A 73 -13.05 -11.31 16.00
N GLY A 74 -11.85 -10.98 15.56
CA GLY A 74 -11.45 -11.19 14.18
C GLY A 74 -9.96 -11.37 14.03
N PHE A 75 -9.60 -12.28 13.14
CA PHE A 75 -8.25 -12.44 12.63
C PHE A 75 -8.28 -12.28 11.12
N GLN A 76 -7.43 -11.42 10.59
CA GLN A 76 -7.31 -11.16 9.17
C GLN A 76 -5.85 -11.23 8.75
N TYR A 77 -5.58 -12.01 7.71
CA TYR A 77 -4.31 -12.09 7.02
C TYR A 77 -4.46 -11.49 5.63
N ARG A 78 -3.74 -10.41 5.35
CA ARG A 78 -3.74 -9.78 4.03
C ARG A 78 -2.37 -9.95 3.40
N LYS A 79 -2.37 -10.45 2.16
CA LYS A 79 -1.19 -10.59 1.32
C LYS A 79 -1.41 -9.75 0.08
N PHE A 80 -0.67 -8.67 -0.06
CA PHE A 80 -0.56 -7.94 -1.31
C PHE A 80 0.62 -8.50 -2.09
N SER A 81 0.36 -8.96 -3.31
CA SER A 81 1.39 -9.44 -4.23
C SER A 81 1.43 -8.57 -5.47
N ASN A 82 2.55 -7.87 -5.66
CA ASN A 82 2.82 -7.16 -6.89
C ASN A 82 3.42 -8.13 -7.91
N ARG A 83 2.63 -8.47 -8.94
CA ARG A 83 3.06 -9.38 -10.00
C ARG A 83 3.80 -8.68 -11.13
N ASP A 84 4.02 -7.38 -11.04
CA ASP A 84 4.78 -6.63 -12.04
C ASP A 84 6.28 -6.78 -11.84
N LYS A 85 6.84 -7.79 -12.50
CA LYS A 85 8.28 -8.03 -12.52
C LYS A 85 9.04 -6.98 -13.34
N ASN A 86 8.40 -6.34 -14.32
CA ASN A 86 9.07 -5.38 -15.21
C ASN A 86 9.41 -4.11 -14.44
N PHE A 87 8.44 -3.54 -13.74
CA PHE A 87 8.67 -2.35 -12.92
C PHE A 87 9.59 -2.63 -11.73
N LYS A 88 9.47 -3.82 -11.12
CA LYS A 88 10.37 -4.24 -10.05
C LYS A 88 11.84 -4.32 -10.51
N ASN A 89 12.09 -4.84 -11.71
CA ASN A 89 13.45 -4.88 -12.27
C ASN A 89 13.94 -3.49 -12.67
N TYR A 90 13.06 -2.64 -13.20
CA TYR A 90 13.39 -1.24 -13.51
C TYR A 90 13.81 -0.46 -12.25
N LEU A 91 13.14 -0.68 -11.11
CA LEU A 91 13.51 -0.05 -9.84
C LEU A 91 14.90 -0.49 -9.30
N GLN A 92 15.42 -1.66 -9.68
CA GLN A 92 16.77 -2.11 -9.26
C GLN A 92 17.90 -1.28 -9.84
N ASN A 93 17.63 -0.49 -10.89
CA ASN A 93 18.61 0.42 -11.49
C ASN A 93 18.82 1.70 -10.68
N PHE A 94 18.02 1.92 -9.64
CA PHE A 94 18.05 3.10 -8.79
C PHE A 94 18.47 2.72 -7.36
N SER A 95 19.04 3.68 -6.62
CA SER A 95 19.35 3.46 -5.20
C SER A 95 18.07 3.29 -4.39
N ASP A 96 18.17 2.55 -3.28
CA ASP A 96 17.03 2.28 -2.39
C ASP A 96 16.36 3.56 -1.84
N ASP A 97 17.11 4.67 -1.77
CA ASP A 97 16.62 5.99 -1.34
C ASP A 97 15.84 6.76 -2.42
N THR A 98 15.71 6.21 -3.62
CA THR A 98 15.02 6.91 -4.73
C THR A 98 13.51 6.88 -4.50
N ASP A 99 12.87 8.05 -4.57
CA ASP A 99 11.42 8.14 -4.45
C ASP A 99 10.73 7.25 -5.49
N VAL A 100 9.77 6.46 -5.01
CA VAL A 100 8.97 5.56 -5.83
C VAL A 100 7.54 6.09 -5.90
N PRO A 101 6.86 6.03 -7.07
CA PRO A 101 5.48 6.50 -7.17
C PRO A 101 4.55 5.81 -6.18
N ASN A 102 3.63 6.57 -5.58
CA ASN A 102 2.58 6.05 -4.69
C ASN A 102 1.71 4.94 -5.33
N LEU A 103 1.65 4.88 -6.66
CA LEU A 103 0.92 3.86 -7.40
C LEU A 103 1.61 2.49 -7.36
N TYR A 104 2.94 2.47 -7.23
CA TYR A 104 3.66 1.22 -7.04
C TYR A 104 3.58 0.83 -5.57
N ARG A 105 2.94 -0.30 -5.31
CA ARG A 105 2.91 -0.90 -3.99
C ARG A 105 3.80 -2.14 -3.97
N PRO A 106 4.79 -2.24 -3.07
CA PRO A 106 5.62 -3.43 -2.93
C PRO A 106 4.81 -4.61 -2.36
N ASP A 107 5.39 -5.80 -2.41
CA ASP A 107 4.83 -6.98 -1.76
C ASP A 107 4.68 -6.72 -0.26
N LEU A 108 3.46 -6.87 0.27
CA LEU A 108 3.15 -6.61 1.67
C LEU A 108 2.41 -7.80 2.26
N ARG A 109 2.78 -8.17 3.49
CA ARG A 109 2.04 -9.16 4.27
C ARG A 109 1.71 -8.58 5.63
N THR A 110 0.43 -8.52 5.93
CA THR A 110 -0.06 -7.97 7.20
C THR A 110 -0.97 -8.96 7.90
N ARG A 111 -0.81 -9.03 9.21
CA ARG A 111 -1.65 -9.78 10.13
C ARG A 111 -2.36 -8.80 11.03
N ILE A 112 -3.68 -8.87 11.07
CA ILE A 112 -4.53 -8.00 11.86
C ILE A 112 -5.33 -8.89 12.81
N LEU A 113 -5.20 -8.63 14.11
CA LEU A 113 -6.03 -9.23 15.14
C LEU A 113 -6.84 -8.11 15.78
N GLY A 114 -8.15 -8.30 15.87
CA GLY A 114 -9.07 -7.30 16.41
C GLY A 114 -10.08 -7.93 17.35
N VAL A 115 -10.38 -7.25 18.44
CA VAL A 115 -11.50 -7.56 19.33
C VAL A 115 -12.24 -6.26 19.60
N GLN A 116 -13.56 -6.30 19.50
CA GLN A 116 -14.44 -5.17 19.76
C GLN A 116 -15.61 -5.64 20.63
N ALA A 117 -15.87 -4.92 21.71
CA ALA A 117 -17.07 -5.04 22.51
C ALA A 117 -18.00 -3.88 22.18
N ILE A 118 -19.28 -4.20 21.98
CA ILE A 118 -20.35 -3.27 21.67
C ILE A 118 -21.42 -3.43 22.75
N ASN A 119 -21.57 -2.43 23.60
CA ASN A 119 -22.65 -2.36 24.58
C ASN A 119 -23.66 -1.29 24.18
N ARG A 120 -24.95 -1.64 24.21
CA ARG A 120 -26.08 -0.82 23.79
C ARG A 120 -27.09 -0.75 24.92
N GLY A 121 -27.43 0.44 25.39
CA GLY A 121 -28.37 0.64 26.49
C GLY A 121 -29.28 1.82 26.24
N LYS A 122 -30.41 1.85 26.96
CA LYS A 122 -31.25 3.05 27.08
C LYS A 122 -31.18 3.54 28.51
N TRP A 123 -30.84 4.81 28.70
CA TRP A 123 -30.80 5.44 30.03
C TRP A 123 -31.46 6.81 29.96
N LEU A 124 -32.41 7.08 30.86
CA LEU A 124 -33.14 8.36 30.94
C LEU A 124 -33.73 8.85 29.59
N GLY A 125 -34.14 7.94 28.71
CA GLY A 125 -34.70 8.28 27.39
C GLY A 125 -33.67 8.28 26.25
N PHE A 126 -32.37 8.35 26.56
CA PHE A 126 -31.28 8.38 25.59
C PHE A 126 -30.82 6.98 25.20
N TYR A 127 -30.46 6.79 23.93
CA TYR A 127 -29.81 5.59 23.46
C TYR A 127 -28.29 5.76 23.52
N ILE A 128 -27.62 4.90 24.29
CA ILE A 128 -26.19 4.93 24.54
C ILE A 128 -25.54 3.71 23.88
N VAL A 129 -24.51 3.96 23.07
CA VAL A 129 -23.68 2.91 22.48
C VAL A 129 -22.24 3.12 22.93
N ILE A 130 -21.70 2.13 23.62
CA ILE A 130 -20.29 2.09 24.02
C ILE A 130 -19.59 1.06 23.14
N LEU A 131 -18.59 1.52 22.41
CA LEU A 131 -17.69 0.71 21.59
C LEU A 131 -16.32 0.72 22.26
N ALA A 132 -15.87 -0.43 22.73
CA ALA A 132 -14.50 -0.61 23.20
C ALA A 132 -13.80 -1.61 22.29
N GLY A 133 -12.53 -1.41 21.98
CA GLY A 133 -11.84 -2.36 21.12
C GLY A 133 -10.33 -2.27 21.18
N TYR A 134 -9.72 -3.36 20.76
CA TYR A 134 -8.30 -3.55 20.63
C TYR A 134 -8.02 -4.09 19.23
N ARG A 135 -7.04 -3.50 18.55
CA ARG A 135 -6.55 -3.97 17.27
C ARG A 135 -5.03 -4.01 17.28
N ARG A 136 -4.47 -5.16 16.93
CA ARG A 136 -3.04 -5.35 16.69
C ARG A 136 -2.83 -5.61 15.21
N THR A 137 -2.04 -4.76 14.56
CA THR A 137 -1.58 -4.96 13.20
C THR A 137 -0.09 -5.32 13.24
N THR A 138 0.32 -6.28 12.44
CA THR A 138 1.71 -6.75 12.35
C THR A 138 2.10 -6.83 10.89
N HIS A 139 3.12 -6.08 10.50
CA HIS A 139 3.75 -6.16 9.19
C HIS A 139 4.81 -7.24 9.24
N LEU A 140 4.63 -8.31 8.46
CA LEU A 140 5.46 -9.52 8.60
C LEU A 140 6.87 -9.34 8.01
N PHE A 141 7.03 -8.49 7.00
CA PHE A 141 8.32 -8.25 6.38
C PHE A 141 9.20 -7.33 7.22
N GLU A 142 8.64 -6.21 7.68
CA GLU A 142 9.34 -5.24 8.53
C GLU A 142 9.42 -5.67 10.00
N ARG A 143 8.70 -6.74 10.38
CA ARG A 143 8.54 -7.21 11.77
C ARG A 143 8.04 -6.11 12.72
N THR A 144 7.38 -5.09 12.17
CA THR A 144 6.81 -3.98 12.94
C THR A 144 5.40 -4.33 13.40
N THR A 145 5.09 -3.96 14.64
CA THR A 145 3.76 -4.16 15.22
C THR A 145 3.18 -2.83 15.68
N SER A 146 1.94 -2.56 15.29
CA SER A 146 1.17 -1.41 15.77
C SER A 146 -0.04 -1.89 16.54
N THR A 147 -0.28 -1.30 17.70
CA THR A 147 -1.42 -1.60 18.57
C THR A 147 -2.28 -0.37 18.70
N THR A 148 -3.59 -0.55 18.58
CA THR A 148 -4.59 0.50 18.71
C THR A 148 -5.66 0.04 19.66
N THR A 149 -5.79 0.74 20.78
CA THR A 149 -6.91 0.63 21.72
C THR A 149 -7.83 1.81 21.52
N PHE A 150 -9.13 1.59 21.52
CA PHE A 150 -10.09 2.67 21.43
C PHE A 150 -11.29 2.42 22.34
N VAL A 151 -11.83 3.51 22.86
CA VAL A 151 -13.12 3.56 23.54
C VAL A 151 -13.89 4.73 22.93
N ARG A 152 -15.09 4.47 22.43
CA ARG A 152 -15.98 5.47 21.86
C ARG A 152 -17.36 5.29 22.48
N ALA A 153 -17.87 6.33 23.11
CA ALA A 153 -19.26 6.42 23.53
C ALA A 153 -20.01 7.33 22.56
N MET A 154 -21.20 6.90 22.13
CA MET A 154 -22.12 7.67 21.30
C MET A 154 -23.47 7.70 22.00
N MET A 155 -24.11 8.87 22.00
CA MET A 155 -25.43 9.07 22.57
C MET A 155 -26.35 9.64 21.48
N GLY A 156 -27.56 9.10 21.38
CA GLY A 156 -28.60 9.55 20.46
C GLY A 156 -29.96 9.67 21.16
N PHE A 157 -30.86 10.44 20.54
CA PHE A 157 -32.23 10.66 20.97
C PHE A 157 -33.20 9.77 20.19
#